data_AF-A0A953SJN7-F1
#
_entry.id   AF-A0A953SJN7-F1
#
_cell.length_a   1.000
_cell.length_b   1.000
_cell.length_c   1.000
_cell.angle_alpha   90.00
_cell.angle_beta   90.00
_cell.angle_gamma   90.00
#
_symmetry.space_group_name_H-M   'P 1'
#
loop_
_entity.id
_entity.type
_entity.pdbx_description
1 polymer ?
#
loop_
_entity_poly.entity_id
_entity_poly.type
_entity_poly.pdbx_seq_one_letter_code
_entity_poly.pdbx_strand_id
1 'polypeptide(L)'
;MNTSPEIQQALASRDYPRLVDLLGSEPAETLGPLGRTLRFARNMLALRERDPDLAEEVERAPTTRRVRIIVAPDHCETLSLGAAAENPLCPGGSPTAVIEQTEQRLRELRDPSRSLALAGVGDGHALTRLAEERPDTLGRERTVYLIEPDPEMLRSAMMLHDWHGAHGPIASRRFLLFVGAEWHERLERTLTPDARLPPPREAVRLCADPTPVRDALRAASEAIGVEIKARRRRLAGTYAPRTPANIAERLGSPDARVMLLTTRYSTVLQHSTRFLAEGFERVGCATHVVSEDKPWEQHLIASLLGETERFTPDLIVQIDHHRHETPGVFPDQIPFVCIV
;
A
#
# COMPACT_ATOMS: atom_id res chain seq x y z
N MET A 1 11.61 -33.71 20.40
CA MET A 1 10.37 -34.23 19.77
C MET A 1 10.77 -34.95 18.50
N ASN A 2 10.47 -36.24 18.36
CA ASN A 2 10.66 -36.94 17.09
C ASN A 2 9.56 -36.48 16.13
N THR A 3 9.94 -35.78 15.06
CA THR A 3 9.01 -35.42 13.99
C THR A 3 8.55 -36.67 13.25
N SER A 4 7.25 -36.77 12.96
CA SER A 4 6.70 -37.86 12.13
C SER A 4 7.42 -37.89 10.77
N PRO A 5 7.68 -39.09 10.18
CA PRO A 5 8.23 -39.20 8.83
C PRO A 5 7.45 -38.41 7.78
N GLU A 6 6.13 -38.29 7.92
CA GLU A 6 5.28 -37.51 7.01
C GLU A 6 5.60 -36.01 7.05
N ILE A 7 5.82 -35.46 8.24
CA ILE A 7 6.21 -34.05 8.42
C ILE A 7 7.59 -33.82 7.81
N GLN A 8 8.53 -34.75 8.01
CA GLN A 8 9.88 -34.67 7.43
C GLN A 8 9.84 -34.70 5.91
N GLN A 9 9.01 -35.57 5.33
CA GLN A 9 8.81 -35.67 3.89
C GLN A 9 8.21 -34.37 3.33
N ALA A 10 7.14 -33.85 3.94
CA ALA A 10 6.49 -32.61 3.50
C ALA A 10 7.41 -31.39 3.64
N LEU A 11 8.24 -31.34 4.68
CA LEU A 11 9.30 -30.33 4.84
C LEU A 11 10.34 -30.43 3.71
N ALA A 12 10.81 -31.63 3.40
CA ALA A 12 11.82 -31.86 2.37
C ALA A 12 11.31 -31.50 0.97
N SER A 13 10.04 -31.78 0.67
CA SER A 13 9.40 -31.46 -0.61
C SER A 13 8.81 -30.04 -0.67
N ARG A 14 8.83 -29.29 0.44
CA ARG A 14 8.19 -27.97 0.58
C ARG A 14 6.69 -28.00 0.24
N ASP A 15 6.01 -29.09 0.63
CA ASP A 15 4.57 -29.26 0.45
C ASP A 15 3.81 -28.49 1.55
N TYR A 16 3.70 -27.17 1.36
CA TYR A 16 3.04 -26.29 2.33
C TYR A 16 1.58 -26.66 2.62
N PRO A 17 0.72 -27.02 1.64
CA PRO A 17 -0.62 -27.51 1.94
C PRO A 17 -0.59 -28.71 2.89
N ARG A 18 0.25 -29.72 2.61
CA ARG A 18 0.36 -30.90 3.47
C ARG A 18 0.88 -30.56 4.86
N LEU A 19 1.82 -29.61 4.99
CA LEU A 19 2.30 -29.15 6.29
C LEU A 19 1.20 -28.46 7.11
N VAL A 20 0.35 -27.65 6.47
CA VAL A 20 -0.79 -27.02 7.13
C VAL A 20 -1.80 -28.07 7.58
N ASP A 21 -2.09 -29.08 6.75
CA ASP A 21 -3.00 -30.17 7.12
C ASP A 21 -2.48 -31.00 8.30
N LEU A 22 -1.18 -31.33 8.29
CA LEU A 22 -0.56 -32.17 9.32
C LEU A 22 -0.39 -31.46 10.67
N LEU A 23 -0.18 -30.15 10.67
CA LEU A 23 0.12 -29.37 11.88
C LEU A 23 -1.05 -28.49 12.34
N GLY A 24 -2.04 -28.24 11.48
CA GLY A 24 -3.06 -27.21 11.68
C GLY A 24 -4.13 -27.50 12.74
N SER A 25 -4.17 -28.72 13.30
CA SER A 25 -5.09 -29.09 14.38
C SER A 25 -4.73 -28.49 15.73
N GLU A 26 -3.48 -28.06 15.92
CA GLU A 26 -3.00 -27.45 17.16
C GLU A 26 -2.64 -25.96 16.93
N PRO A 27 -2.75 -25.11 17.98
CA PRO A 27 -2.21 -23.75 17.94
C PRO A 27 -0.71 -23.76 17.67
N ALA A 28 -0.20 -22.80 16.89
CA ALA A 28 1.21 -22.77 16.51
C ALA A 28 2.13 -22.61 17.75
N GLU A 29 1.63 -21.99 18.81
CA GLU A 29 2.34 -21.74 20.06
C GLU A 29 2.65 -23.03 20.84
N THR A 30 1.82 -24.07 20.71
CA THR A 30 2.01 -25.35 21.43
C THR A 30 2.99 -26.28 20.73
N LEU A 31 3.23 -26.05 19.43
CA LEU A 31 4.05 -26.89 18.56
C LEU A 31 5.57 -26.61 18.67
N GLY A 32 5.99 -25.62 19.46
CA GLY A 32 7.40 -25.24 19.60
C GLY A 32 8.04 -24.92 18.24
N PRO A 33 9.18 -25.53 17.86
CA PRO A 33 9.82 -25.28 16.56
C PRO A 33 8.92 -25.59 15.33
N LEU A 34 7.99 -26.54 15.45
CA LEU A 34 7.05 -26.85 14.36
C LEU A 34 6.02 -25.75 14.17
N GLY A 35 5.73 -24.96 15.20
CA GLY A 35 4.87 -23.78 15.10
C GLY A 35 5.37 -22.76 14.09
N ARG A 36 6.68 -22.52 14.06
CA ARG A 36 7.34 -21.63 13.08
C ARG A 36 7.22 -22.17 11.65
N THR A 37 7.30 -23.50 11.50
CA THR A 37 7.09 -24.17 10.21
C THR A 37 5.66 -23.98 9.72
N LEU A 38 4.68 -24.17 10.61
CA LEU A 38 3.27 -23.98 10.31
C LEU A 38 2.97 -22.54 9.90
N ARG A 39 3.43 -21.53 10.67
CA ARG A 39 3.27 -20.11 10.32
C ARG A 39 3.87 -19.79 8.96
N PHE A 40 5.10 -20.24 8.72
CA PHE A 40 5.76 -20.04 7.42
C PHE A 40 4.97 -20.69 6.28
N ALA A 41 4.50 -21.93 6.44
CA ALA A 41 3.71 -22.63 5.43
C ALA A 41 2.40 -21.88 5.11
N ARG A 42 1.67 -21.42 6.12
CA ARG A 42 0.45 -20.61 5.95
C ARG A 42 0.74 -19.30 5.21
N ASN A 43 1.80 -18.61 5.62
CA ASN A 43 2.22 -17.37 4.98
C ASN A 43 2.65 -17.58 3.53
N MET A 44 3.39 -18.65 3.23
CA MET A 44 3.81 -18.98 1.86
C MET A 44 2.63 -19.29 0.95
N LEU A 45 1.59 -19.97 1.45
CA LEU A 45 0.36 -20.21 0.68
C LEU A 45 -0.36 -18.90 0.35
N ALA A 46 -0.56 -18.03 1.35
CA ALA A 46 -1.17 -16.71 1.15
C ALA A 46 -0.33 -15.83 0.20
N LEU A 47 1.00 -15.86 0.34
CA LEU A 47 1.90 -15.11 -0.54
C LEU A 47 1.82 -15.63 -1.97
N ARG A 48 1.81 -16.95 -2.19
CA ARG A 48 1.75 -17.55 -3.52
C ARG A 48 0.43 -17.28 -4.24
N GLU A 49 -0.69 -17.22 -3.51
CA GLU A 49 -1.98 -16.81 -4.07
C GLU A 49 -1.96 -15.34 -4.53
N ARG A 50 -1.29 -14.48 -3.76
CA ARG A 50 -1.25 -13.04 -4.01
C ARG A 50 -0.22 -12.64 -5.07
N ASP A 51 0.99 -13.15 -4.95
CA ASP A 51 2.19 -12.79 -5.70
C ASP A 51 3.10 -14.03 -5.83
N PRO A 52 2.89 -14.88 -6.85
CA PRO A 52 3.62 -16.13 -7.01
C PRO A 52 5.13 -15.91 -7.26
N ASP A 53 5.49 -14.84 -7.96
CA ASP A 53 6.89 -14.51 -8.27
C ASP A 53 7.65 -14.14 -6.99
N LEU A 54 7.05 -13.29 -6.14
CA LEU A 54 7.62 -12.99 -4.83
C LEU A 54 7.67 -14.22 -3.92
N ALA A 55 6.66 -15.09 -3.95
CA ALA A 55 6.69 -16.33 -3.18
C ALA A 55 7.89 -17.21 -3.59
N GLU A 56 8.12 -17.36 -4.89
CA GLU A 56 9.25 -18.11 -5.44
C GLU A 56 10.61 -17.52 -5.00
N GLU A 57 10.72 -16.20 -5.00
CA GLU A 57 11.91 -15.47 -4.54
C GLU A 57 12.19 -15.69 -3.05
N VAL A 58 11.17 -15.54 -2.19
CA VAL A 58 11.27 -15.79 -0.73
C VAL A 58 11.62 -17.26 -0.44
N GLU A 59 11.05 -18.19 -1.21
CA GLU A 59 11.30 -19.63 -1.07
C GLU A 59 12.73 -20.03 -1.48
N ARG A 60 13.32 -19.33 -2.46
CA ARG A 60 14.70 -19.50 -2.90
C ARG A 60 15.72 -18.74 -2.05
N ALA A 61 15.27 -17.76 -1.27
CA ALA A 61 16.15 -16.99 -0.41
C ALA A 61 17.03 -17.91 0.44
N PRO A 62 18.36 -17.69 0.45
CA PRO A 62 19.26 -18.57 1.17
C PRO A 62 18.94 -18.52 2.66
N THR A 63 18.97 -19.67 3.34
CA THR A 63 19.00 -19.71 4.81
C THR A 63 20.45 -19.62 5.26
N THR A 64 21.02 -18.44 5.10
CA THR A 64 22.35 -18.17 5.62
C THR A 64 22.27 -18.19 7.14
N ARG A 65 23.27 -18.71 7.85
CA ARG A 65 23.26 -18.70 9.33
C ARG A 65 23.39 -17.27 9.92
N ARG A 66 23.22 -16.24 9.08
CA ARG A 66 23.29 -14.82 9.40
C ARG A 66 22.05 -14.35 10.13
N VAL A 67 20.85 -14.84 9.76
CA VAL A 67 19.61 -14.49 10.45
C VAL A 67 19.27 -15.63 11.41
N ARG A 68 19.06 -15.30 12.69
CA ARG A 68 18.66 -16.29 13.69
C ARG A 68 17.47 -15.77 14.49
N ILE A 69 16.57 -16.68 14.82
CA ILE A 69 15.52 -16.42 15.78
C ILE A 69 16.11 -16.61 17.17
N ILE A 70 16.05 -15.56 17.99
CA ILE A 70 16.46 -15.56 19.39
C ILE A 70 15.28 -15.15 20.26
N VAL A 71 15.41 -15.33 21.57
CA VAL A 71 14.44 -14.85 22.56
C VAL A 71 15.05 -13.62 23.22
N ALA A 72 14.36 -12.48 23.11
CA ALA A 72 14.76 -11.23 23.74
C ALA A 72 14.57 -11.26 25.27
N PRO A 73 15.13 -10.31 26.03
CA PRO A 73 14.97 -10.25 27.48
C PRO A 73 13.52 -10.14 27.98
N ASP A 74 12.61 -9.64 27.14
CA ASP A 74 11.16 -9.58 27.40
C ASP A 74 10.43 -10.90 27.05
N HIS A 75 11.19 -11.97 26.79
CA HIS A 75 10.71 -13.29 26.40
C HIS A 75 9.97 -13.36 25.06
N CYS A 76 10.02 -12.31 24.25
CA CYS A 76 9.49 -12.33 22.89
C CYS A 76 10.52 -12.90 21.90
N GLU A 77 10.04 -13.66 20.91
CA GLU A 77 10.89 -14.07 19.78
C GLU A 77 11.22 -12.86 18.90
N THR A 78 12.49 -12.73 18.51
CA THR A 78 12.99 -11.69 17.61
C THR A 78 14.06 -12.26 16.68
N LEU A 79 14.57 -11.45 15.76
CA LEU A 79 15.64 -11.80 14.85
C LEU A 79 16.96 -11.16 15.31
N SER A 80 18.08 -11.85 15.13
CA SER A 80 19.43 -11.31 15.28
C SER A 80 20.22 -11.45 13.99
N LEU A 81 21.09 -10.47 13.69
CA LEU A 81 22.02 -10.53 12.55
C LEU A 81 23.44 -10.88 12.99
N GLY A 82 24.04 -11.86 12.31
CA GLY A 82 25.44 -12.23 12.44
C GLY A 82 25.69 -13.56 13.16
N ALA A 83 26.97 -13.90 13.33
CA ALA A 83 27.38 -15.17 13.95
C ALA A 83 27.20 -15.18 15.48
N ALA A 84 27.33 -14.01 16.11
CA ALA A 84 27.11 -13.81 17.54
C ALA A 84 25.64 -13.45 17.78
N ALA A 85 24.96 -14.20 18.64
CA ALA A 85 23.54 -14.03 18.97
C ALA A 85 23.25 -12.77 19.84
N GLU A 86 24.20 -11.83 19.89
CA GLU A 86 24.19 -10.73 20.85
C GLU A 86 23.59 -9.44 20.31
N ASN A 87 23.27 -9.37 19.02
CA ASN A 87 22.74 -8.18 18.36
C ASN A 87 21.31 -8.42 17.83
N PRO A 88 20.27 -8.32 18.70
CA PRO A 88 18.89 -8.31 18.24
C PRO A 88 18.66 -7.16 17.25
N LEU A 89 17.82 -7.40 16.24
CA LEU A 89 17.45 -6.40 15.24
C LEU A 89 16.56 -5.29 15.81
N CYS A 90 15.82 -5.58 16.87
CA CYS A 90 15.02 -4.59 17.56
C CYS A 90 15.91 -3.48 18.15
N PRO A 91 15.63 -2.19 17.87
CA PRO A 91 16.09 -1.10 18.70
C PRO A 91 15.91 -1.40 20.19
N GLY A 92 17.00 -1.29 20.97
CA GLY A 92 16.99 -1.57 22.41
C GLY A 92 16.86 -3.06 22.78
N GLY A 93 16.86 -3.97 21.80
CA GLY A 93 16.82 -5.41 22.01
C GLY A 93 15.49 -5.96 22.53
N SER A 94 14.40 -5.21 22.43
CA SER A 94 13.07 -5.61 22.86
C SER A 94 12.04 -5.37 21.74
N PRO A 95 11.35 -6.40 21.25
CA PRO A 95 10.18 -6.27 20.39
C PRO A 95 9.11 -5.33 20.96
N THR A 96 8.88 -5.34 22.27
CA THR A 96 7.93 -4.45 22.94
C THR A 96 8.27 -2.98 22.69
N ALA A 97 9.54 -2.60 22.80
CA ALA A 97 9.98 -1.23 22.52
C ALA A 97 9.77 -0.82 21.06
N VAL A 98 9.92 -1.75 20.11
CA VAL A 98 9.65 -1.51 18.68
C VAL A 98 8.16 -1.26 18.44
N ILE A 99 7.29 -2.04 19.09
CA ILE A 99 5.84 -1.85 19.02
C ILE A 99 5.48 -0.47 19.58
N GLU A 100 5.95 -0.11 20.77
CA GLU A 100 5.68 1.18 21.41
C GLU A 100 6.14 2.37 20.54
N GLN A 101 7.35 2.28 19.97
CA GLN A 101 7.87 3.30 19.05
C GLN A 101 7.00 3.41 17.79
N THR A 102 6.60 2.27 17.23
CA THR A 102 5.70 2.22 16.07
C THR A 102 4.38 2.89 16.41
N GLU A 103 3.75 2.53 17.53
CA GLU A 103 2.50 3.14 17.98
C GLU A 103 2.62 4.64 18.23
N GLN A 104 3.72 5.09 18.83
CA GLN A 104 3.98 6.51 19.00
C GLN A 104 4.02 7.21 17.65
N ARG A 105 4.74 6.64 16.67
CA ARG A 105 4.80 7.22 15.32
C ARG A 105 3.43 7.23 14.65
N LEU A 106 2.65 6.15 14.75
CA LEU A 106 1.29 6.11 14.20
C LEU A 106 0.38 7.17 14.84
N ARG A 107 0.51 7.39 16.16
CA ARG A 107 -0.19 8.46 16.88
C ARG A 107 0.23 9.85 16.40
N GLU A 108 1.49 10.07 16.07
CA GLU A 108 1.98 11.34 15.51
C GLU A 108 1.42 11.60 14.10
N LEU A 109 1.22 10.54 13.30
CA LEU A 109 0.66 10.69 11.96
C LEU A 109 -0.80 11.11 11.97
N ARG A 110 -1.58 10.75 13.00
CA ARG A 110 -3.02 11.05 13.28
C ARG A 110 -4.03 10.74 12.18
N ASP A 111 -3.59 10.74 10.93
CA ASP A 111 -4.37 10.68 9.72
C ASP A 111 -4.13 9.31 9.05
N PRO A 112 -5.15 8.45 8.98
CA PRO A 112 -5.06 7.14 8.36
C PRO A 112 -4.87 7.23 6.84
N SER A 113 -5.16 8.39 6.24
CA SER A 113 -4.88 8.66 4.83
C SER A 113 -3.37 8.82 4.56
N ARG A 114 -2.54 9.04 5.58
CA ARG A 114 -1.09 9.10 5.35
C ARG A 114 -0.51 7.72 5.15
N SER A 115 0.05 7.48 3.97
CA SER A 115 0.81 6.28 3.68
C SER A 115 2.15 6.25 4.39
N LEU A 116 2.61 5.04 4.69
CA LEU A 116 3.81 4.76 5.46
C LEU A 116 4.73 3.82 4.67
N ALA A 117 6.01 4.12 4.61
CA ALA A 117 7.03 3.17 4.17
C ALA A 117 7.74 2.53 5.37
N LEU A 118 7.94 1.22 5.31
CA LEU A 118 8.82 0.47 6.18
C LEU A 118 10.08 0.13 5.38
N ALA A 119 11.19 0.77 5.75
CA ALA A 119 12.50 0.46 5.18
C ALA A 119 13.08 -0.74 5.94
N GLY A 120 12.84 -1.93 5.40
CA GLY A 120 13.09 -3.23 6.00
C GLY A 120 11.87 -3.82 6.69
N VAL A 121 11.83 -5.15 6.80
CA VAL A 121 10.83 -5.87 7.61
C VAL A 121 11.23 -5.94 9.09
N GLY A 122 12.51 -5.78 9.39
CA GLY A 122 13.06 -5.98 10.74
C GLY A 122 12.78 -7.40 11.21
N ASP A 123 12.19 -7.53 12.38
CA ASP A 123 11.71 -8.81 12.91
C ASP A 123 10.19 -9.01 12.76
N GLY A 124 9.51 -8.10 12.06
CA GLY A 124 8.09 -8.20 11.73
C GLY A 124 7.10 -7.65 12.77
N HIS A 125 7.52 -7.32 14.00
CA HIS A 125 6.57 -6.87 15.05
C HIS A 125 5.86 -5.55 14.70
N ALA A 126 6.59 -4.57 14.14
CA ALA A 126 6.00 -3.33 13.65
C ALA A 126 4.96 -3.59 12.54
N LEU A 127 5.23 -4.56 11.67
CA LEU A 127 4.35 -4.93 10.56
C LEU A 127 3.09 -5.66 11.07
N THR A 128 3.23 -6.56 12.05
CA THR A 128 2.10 -7.18 12.77
C THR A 128 1.23 -6.13 13.42
N ARG A 129 1.83 -5.16 14.12
CA ARG A 129 1.07 -4.08 14.77
C ARG A 129 0.30 -3.22 13.76
N LEU A 130 0.89 -2.95 12.61
CA LEU A 130 0.21 -2.25 11.51
C LEU A 130 -0.94 -3.06 10.93
N ALA A 131 -0.84 -4.40 10.89
CA ALA A 131 -1.90 -5.29 10.39
C ALA A 131 -3.17 -5.21 11.25
N GLU A 132 -3.00 -4.99 12.56
CA GLU A 132 -4.08 -4.83 13.53
C GLU A 132 -4.78 -3.45 13.47
N GLU A 133 -4.21 -2.49 12.73
CA GLU A 133 -4.85 -1.20 12.50
C GLU A 133 -6.19 -1.40 11.80
N ARG A 134 -7.26 -0.94 12.46
CA ARG A 134 -8.61 -0.97 11.90
C ARG A 134 -8.79 0.18 10.90
N PRO A 135 -9.64 0.00 9.88
CA PRO A 135 -10.09 1.12 9.07
C PRO A 135 -10.68 2.22 9.96
N ASP A 136 -10.61 3.47 9.51
CA ASP A 136 -11.20 4.59 10.24
C ASP A 136 -12.74 4.57 10.19
N THR A 137 -13.38 5.58 10.79
CA THR A 137 -14.86 5.66 10.82
C THR A 137 -15.51 5.77 9.45
N LEU A 138 -14.74 6.11 8.41
CA LEU A 138 -15.18 6.16 7.02
C LEU A 138 -14.75 4.92 6.21
N GLY A 139 -14.10 3.95 6.86
CA GLY A 139 -13.59 2.74 6.21
C GLY A 139 -12.29 2.96 5.42
N ARG A 140 -11.55 4.05 5.68
CA ARG A 140 -10.23 4.30 5.07
C ARG A 140 -9.18 3.42 5.72
N GLU A 141 -8.35 2.82 4.88
CA GLU A 141 -7.21 2.01 5.28
C GLU A 141 -5.90 2.72 4.94
N ARG A 142 -4.89 2.58 5.80
CA ARG A 142 -3.55 3.07 5.52
C ARG A 142 -2.86 2.17 4.49
N THR A 143 -2.35 2.78 3.40
CA THR A 143 -1.39 2.13 2.51
C THR A 143 -0.04 2.01 3.21
N VAL A 144 0.51 0.79 3.26
CA VAL A 144 1.83 0.49 3.84
C VAL A 144 2.74 -0.06 2.75
N TYR A 145 3.90 0.56 2.55
CA TYR A 145 4.93 0.10 1.62
C TYR A 145 5.98 -0.67 2.43
N LEU A 146 6.05 -1.99 2.29
CA LEU A 146 7.13 -2.79 2.86
C LEU A 146 8.25 -2.89 1.83
N ILE A 147 9.42 -2.34 2.12
CA ILE A 147 10.57 -2.34 1.22
C ILE A 147 11.72 -3.09 1.88
N GLU A 148 11.96 -4.34 1.47
CA GLU A 148 12.95 -5.23 2.06
C GLU A 148 13.87 -5.82 0.99
N PRO A 149 15.05 -5.24 0.75
CA PRO A 149 15.97 -5.73 -0.27
C PRO A 149 16.42 -7.19 -0.07
N ASP A 150 16.33 -7.71 1.16
CA ASP A 150 16.83 -9.01 1.54
C ASP A 150 15.69 -10.03 1.77
N PRO A 151 15.41 -10.94 0.83
CA PRO A 151 14.25 -11.84 0.95
C PRO A 151 14.40 -12.85 2.09
N GLU A 152 15.63 -13.09 2.58
CA GLU A 152 15.88 -13.91 3.77
C GLU A 152 15.29 -13.27 5.04
N MET A 153 15.29 -11.93 5.11
CA MET A 153 14.69 -11.19 6.22
C MET A 153 13.18 -11.38 6.26
N LEU A 154 12.50 -11.21 5.12
CA LEU A 154 11.06 -11.44 5.03
C LEU A 154 10.71 -12.89 5.39
N ARG A 155 11.46 -13.85 4.83
CA ARG A 155 11.31 -15.27 5.14
C ARG A 155 11.39 -15.54 6.65
N SER A 156 12.41 -14.98 7.30
CA SER A 156 12.64 -15.17 8.73
C SER A 156 11.52 -14.55 9.58
N ALA A 157 11.03 -13.37 9.19
CA ALA A 157 9.90 -12.73 9.85
C ALA A 157 8.59 -13.52 9.68
N MET A 158 8.36 -14.12 8.50
CA MET A 158 7.22 -15.03 8.25
C MET A 158 7.27 -16.33 9.06
N MET A 159 8.42 -16.71 9.62
CA MET A 159 8.53 -17.83 10.57
C MET A 159 8.13 -17.41 11.99
N LEU A 160 8.36 -16.14 12.34
CA LEU A 160 8.00 -15.57 13.64
C LEU A 160 6.50 -15.30 13.75
N HIS A 161 5.90 -14.70 12.71
CA HIS A 161 4.54 -14.18 12.76
C HIS A 161 3.59 -14.94 11.86
N ASP A 162 2.32 -15.06 12.27
CA ASP A 162 1.28 -15.59 11.41
C ASP A 162 0.56 -14.45 10.69
N TRP A 163 0.80 -14.32 9.38
CA TRP A 163 0.36 -13.20 8.53
C TRP A 163 -0.59 -13.63 7.41
N HIS A 164 -1.06 -14.88 7.42
CA HIS A 164 -1.92 -15.44 6.38
C HIS A 164 -3.36 -14.90 6.40
N GLY A 165 -3.82 -14.37 7.54
CA GLY A 165 -5.19 -13.87 7.68
C GLY A 165 -5.49 -12.72 6.73
N ALA A 166 -6.78 -12.47 6.42
CA ALA A 166 -7.21 -11.50 5.41
C ALA A 166 -6.69 -10.05 5.61
N HIS A 167 -6.42 -9.67 6.87
CA HIS A 167 -5.84 -8.37 7.23
C HIS A 167 -4.31 -8.41 7.44
N GLY A 168 -3.74 -9.61 7.37
CA GLY A 168 -2.32 -9.84 7.55
C GLY A 168 -1.49 -9.21 6.43
N PRO A 169 -0.23 -8.84 6.70
CA PRO A 169 0.63 -8.15 5.74
C PRO A 169 0.86 -8.90 4.42
N ILE A 170 0.79 -10.24 4.47
CA ILE A 170 1.00 -11.09 3.30
C ILE A 170 -0.28 -11.14 2.45
N ALA A 171 -1.45 -11.35 3.04
CA ALA A 171 -2.69 -11.48 2.28
C ALA A 171 -3.30 -10.13 1.86
N SER A 172 -3.21 -9.11 2.73
CA SER A 172 -3.89 -7.84 2.51
C SER A 172 -3.19 -6.97 1.46
N ARG A 173 -3.95 -6.52 0.46
CA ARG A 173 -3.45 -5.70 -0.65
C ARG A 173 -3.08 -4.26 -0.28
N ARG A 174 -3.41 -3.78 0.93
CA ARG A 174 -2.96 -2.48 1.42
C ARG A 174 -1.47 -2.44 1.79
N PHE A 175 -0.85 -3.61 1.96
CA PHE A 175 0.59 -3.76 2.21
C PHE A 175 1.31 -4.01 0.91
N LEU A 176 1.82 -3.00 0.25
CA LEU A 176 2.57 -3.13 -1.00
C LEU A 176 3.97 -3.68 -0.70
N LEU A 177 4.29 -4.86 -1.23
CA LEU A 177 5.52 -5.60 -0.91
C LEU A 177 6.56 -5.40 -2.02
N PHE A 178 7.70 -4.79 -1.68
CA PHE A 178 8.84 -4.58 -2.56
C PHE A 178 10.03 -5.29 -1.94
N VAL A 179 10.18 -6.57 -2.27
CA VAL A 179 11.14 -7.45 -1.60
C VAL A 179 12.08 -8.06 -2.62
N GLY A 180 13.34 -8.26 -2.22
CA GLY A 180 14.31 -8.96 -3.06
C GLY A 180 15.05 -8.07 -4.05
N ALA A 181 15.84 -8.64 -4.96
CA ALA A 181 16.82 -7.89 -5.76
C ALA A 181 16.18 -6.81 -6.67
N GLU A 182 14.94 -7.06 -7.09
CA GLU A 182 14.16 -6.21 -7.98
C GLU A 182 13.25 -5.23 -7.24
N TRP A 183 13.40 -5.08 -5.92
CA TRP A 183 12.51 -4.23 -5.11
C TRP A 183 12.39 -2.81 -5.68
N HIS A 184 13.49 -2.26 -6.20
CA HIS A 184 13.56 -0.91 -6.75
C HIS A 184 12.73 -0.77 -8.04
N GLU A 185 12.86 -1.70 -8.99
CA GLU A 185 12.10 -1.69 -10.24
C GLU A 185 10.60 -1.90 -9.98
N ARG A 186 10.26 -2.80 -9.04
CA ARG A 186 8.85 -3.02 -8.64
C ARG A 186 8.26 -1.76 -7.99
N LEU A 187 9.04 -1.07 -7.17
CA LEU A 187 8.64 0.19 -6.55
C LEU A 187 8.39 1.28 -7.59
N GLU A 188 9.32 1.48 -8.53
CA GLU A 188 9.21 2.46 -9.61
C GLU A 188 8.00 2.18 -10.51
N ARG A 189 7.77 0.92 -10.89
CA ARG A 189 6.60 0.51 -11.68
C ARG A 189 5.27 0.68 -10.94
N THR A 190 5.29 0.62 -9.61
CA THR A 190 4.06 0.77 -8.80
C THR A 190 3.76 2.24 -8.52
N LEU A 191 4.78 3.03 -8.18
CA LEU A 191 4.68 4.47 -7.91
C LEU A 191 4.70 5.27 -9.22
N THR A 192 3.83 4.91 -10.16
CA THR A 192 3.63 5.70 -11.38
C THR A 192 2.81 6.96 -11.09
N PRO A 193 2.94 8.02 -11.91
CA PRO A 193 2.12 9.22 -11.79
C PRO A 193 0.60 8.98 -11.92
N ASP A 194 0.18 7.88 -12.56
CA ASP A 194 -1.24 7.52 -12.69
C ASP A 194 -1.76 6.66 -11.54
N ALA A 195 -0.88 6.18 -10.65
CA ALA A 195 -1.30 5.41 -9.51
C ALA A 195 -2.17 6.26 -8.58
N ARG A 196 -3.28 5.67 -8.08
CA ARG A 196 -4.10 6.24 -7.00
C ARG A 196 -3.54 5.90 -5.61
N LEU A 197 -2.30 5.43 -5.56
CA LEU A 197 -1.58 5.03 -4.36
C LEU A 197 -0.80 6.22 -3.80
N PRO A 198 -1.15 6.73 -2.60
CA PRO A 198 -0.47 7.90 -2.05
C PRO A 198 1.02 7.59 -1.80
N PRO A 199 1.96 8.39 -2.33
CA PRO A 199 3.39 8.16 -2.09
C PRO A 199 3.68 8.26 -0.59
N PRO A 200 4.54 7.39 -0.03
CA PRO A 200 4.82 7.39 1.40
C PRO A 200 5.43 8.73 1.81
N ARG A 201 4.80 9.39 2.77
CA ARG A 201 5.30 10.67 3.32
C ARG A 201 6.31 10.46 4.43
N GLU A 202 6.35 9.24 4.96
CA GLU A 202 7.00 8.88 6.20
C GLU A 202 7.67 7.53 6.00
N ALA A 203 8.88 7.39 6.51
CA ALA A 203 9.64 6.16 6.47
C ALA A 203 10.03 5.75 7.88
N VAL A 204 9.63 4.56 8.30
CA VAL A 204 10.10 3.91 9.52
C VAL A 204 11.26 2.99 9.15
N ARG A 205 12.39 3.20 9.81
CA ARG A 205 13.60 2.40 9.60
C ARG A 205 13.55 1.16 10.46
N LEU A 206 13.54 0.00 9.82
CA LEU A 206 13.64 -1.32 10.47
C LEU A 206 14.88 -2.11 10.01
N CYS A 207 15.58 -1.64 8.97
CA CYS A 207 16.84 -2.23 8.49
C CYS A 207 18.10 -1.47 8.97
N ALA A 208 19.24 -2.16 8.84
CA ALA A 208 20.56 -1.63 9.18
C ALA A 208 20.96 -0.43 8.31
N ASP A 209 20.68 -0.43 7.00
CA ASP A 209 20.92 0.72 6.12
C ASP A 209 19.67 1.08 5.29
N PRO A 210 18.94 2.14 5.66
CA PRO A 210 17.76 2.59 4.93
C PRO A 210 18.10 3.50 3.74
N THR A 211 19.38 3.79 3.49
CA THR A 211 19.80 4.80 2.49
C THR A 211 19.29 4.47 1.09
N PRO A 212 19.45 3.25 0.56
CA PRO A 212 18.94 2.90 -0.77
C PRO A 212 17.42 3.09 -0.88
N VAL A 213 16.67 2.67 0.15
CA VAL A 213 15.21 2.80 0.20
C VAL A 213 14.78 4.27 0.21
N ARG A 214 15.42 5.08 1.05
CA ARG A 214 15.13 6.52 1.13
C ARG A 214 15.42 7.22 -0.20
N ASP A 215 16.56 6.90 -0.82
CA ASP A 215 16.96 7.51 -2.09
C ASP A 215 15.99 7.13 -3.22
N ALA A 216 15.54 5.87 -3.27
CA ALA A 216 14.53 5.42 -4.23
C ALA A 216 13.16 6.09 -4.01
N LEU A 217 12.70 6.21 -2.76
CA LEU A 217 11.45 6.92 -2.44
C LEU A 217 11.49 8.40 -2.80
N ARG A 218 12.65 9.06 -2.57
CA ARG A 218 12.88 10.43 -3.00
C ARG A 218 12.84 10.53 -4.53
N ALA A 219 13.56 9.66 -5.24
CA ALA A 219 13.59 9.64 -6.70
C ALA A 219 12.18 9.44 -7.30
N ALA A 220 11.41 8.51 -6.76
CA ALA A 220 10.01 8.29 -7.18
C ALA A 220 9.14 9.53 -6.95
N SER A 221 9.28 10.18 -5.79
CA SER A 221 8.55 11.42 -5.47
C SER A 221 8.93 12.57 -6.40
N GLU A 222 10.22 12.71 -6.73
CA GLU A 222 10.72 13.70 -7.69
C GLU A 222 10.18 13.44 -9.10
N ALA A 223 10.18 12.18 -9.55
CA ALA A 223 9.64 11.79 -10.85
C ALA A 223 8.14 12.10 -10.97
N ILE A 224 7.34 11.78 -9.94
CA ILE A 224 5.93 12.17 -9.86
C ILE A 224 5.78 13.70 -9.92
N GLY A 225 6.63 14.44 -9.20
CA GLY A 225 6.62 15.91 -9.23
C GLY A 225 6.94 16.50 -10.61
N VAL A 226 7.87 15.89 -11.36
CA VAL A 226 8.18 16.27 -12.74
C VAL A 226 6.98 16.01 -13.66
N GLU A 227 6.35 14.83 -13.56
CA GLU A 227 5.20 14.50 -14.40
C GLU A 227 3.99 15.39 -14.09
N ILE A 228 3.71 15.70 -12.82
CA ILE A 228 2.65 16.66 -12.45
C ILE A 228 2.88 18.01 -13.14
N LYS A 229 4.12 18.51 -13.15
CA LYS A 229 4.46 19.78 -13.83
C LYS A 229 4.27 19.66 -15.33
N ALA A 230 4.65 18.54 -15.94
CA ALA A 230 4.47 18.30 -17.37
C ALA A 230 2.99 18.26 -17.76
N ARG A 231 2.16 17.50 -17.03
CA ARG A 231 0.70 17.42 -17.20
C ARG A 231 0.02 18.79 -17.11
N ARG A 232 0.37 19.56 -16.07
CA ARG A 232 -0.15 20.92 -15.90
C ARG A 232 0.14 21.80 -17.12
N ARG A 233 1.35 21.73 -17.68
CA ARG A 233 1.71 22.50 -18.89
C ARG A 233 0.92 22.05 -20.10
N ARG A 234 0.76 20.74 -20.31
CA ARG A 234 -0.03 20.19 -21.43
C ARG A 234 -1.48 20.63 -21.35
N LEU A 235 -2.11 20.42 -20.20
CA LEU A 235 -3.49 20.86 -19.96
C LEU A 235 -3.64 22.38 -20.08
N ALA A 236 -2.70 23.17 -19.53
CA ALA A 236 -2.74 24.62 -19.72
C ALA A 236 -2.75 24.99 -21.21
N GLY A 237 -1.92 24.33 -22.04
CA GLY A 237 -1.95 24.53 -23.50
C GLY A 237 -3.27 24.11 -24.15
N THR A 238 -3.83 22.96 -23.76
CA THR A 238 -5.12 22.46 -24.26
C THR A 238 -6.28 23.40 -23.96
N TYR A 239 -6.28 24.01 -22.78
CA TYR A 239 -7.40 24.80 -22.28
C TYR A 239 -7.21 26.32 -22.41
N ALA A 240 -5.99 26.81 -22.68
CA ALA A 240 -5.67 28.24 -22.82
C ALA A 240 -6.55 29.02 -23.83
N PRO A 241 -6.96 28.46 -24.98
CA PRO A 241 -7.77 29.20 -25.94
C PRO A 241 -9.22 29.47 -25.49
N ARG A 242 -9.67 28.87 -24.38
CA ARG A 242 -11.08 28.96 -23.95
C ARG A 242 -11.39 30.34 -23.38
N THR A 243 -12.30 31.04 -24.04
CA THR A 243 -12.92 32.27 -23.51
C THR A 243 -14.22 31.94 -22.77
N PRO A 244 -14.74 32.83 -21.90
CA PRO A 244 -16.05 32.65 -21.28
C PRO A 244 -17.18 32.37 -22.29
N ALA A 245 -17.14 32.99 -23.47
CA ALA A 245 -18.11 32.75 -24.53
C ALA A 245 -18.00 31.33 -25.10
N ASN A 246 -16.78 30.85 -25.40
CA ASN A 246 -16.59 29.48 -25.89
C ASN A 246 -16.94 28.43 -24.84
N ILE A 247 -16.69 28.72 -23.56
CA ILE A 247 -17.10 27.86 -22.46
C ILE A 247 -18.62 27.77 -22.39
N ALA A 248 -19.32 28.91 -22.43
CA ALA A 248 -20.79 28.94 -22.38
C ALA A 248 -21.41 28.20 -23.58
N GLU A 249 -20.89 28.42 -24.79
CA GLU A 249 -21.27 27.70 -25.99
C GLU A 249 -21.07 26.18 -25.83
N ARG A 250 -19.89 25.77 -25.33
CA ARG A 250 -19.55 24.37 -25.12
C ARG A 250 -20.46 23.70 -24.08
N LEU A 251 -20.76 24.38 -22.97
CA LEU A 251 -21.64 23.86 -21.93
C LEU A 251 -23.12 23.84 -22.33
N GLY A 252 -23.52 24.66 -23.31
CA GLY A 252 -24.85 24.62 -23.91
C GLY A 252 -25.03 23.51 -24.94
N SER A 253 -23.96 22.81 -25.31
CA SER A 253 -23.99 21.69 -26.26
C SER A 253 -24.37 20.38 -25.55
N PRO A 254 -25.18 19.50 -26.18
CA PRO A 254 -25.39 18.15 -25.67
C PRO A 254 -24.10 17.33 -25.67
N ASP A 255 -23.06 17.70 -26.44
CA ASP A 255 -21.78 16.98 -26.45
C ASP A 255 -20.80 17.45 -25.35
N ALA A 256 -21.28 18.24 -24.39
CA ALA A 256 -20.48 18.68 -23.26
C ALA A 256 -20.01 17.49 -22.42
N ARG A 257 -18.75 17.57 -21.96
CA ARG A 257 -18.11 16.52 -21.17
C ARG A 257 -18.04 16.92 -19.70
N VAL A 258 -18.72 16.21 -18.82
CA VAL A 258 -18.80 16.54 -17.39
C VAL A 258 -18.04 15.50 -16.56
N MET A 259 -16.96 15.93 -15.91
CA MET A 259 -16.25 15.08 -14.95
C MET A 259 -16.80 15.34 -13.55
N LEU A 260 -17.29 14.29 -12.90
CA LEU A 260 -17.83 14.36 -11.56
C LEU A 260 -16.89 13.66 -10.58
N LEU A 261 -16.48 14.35 -9.54
CA LEU A 261 -15.62 13.81 -8.49
C LEU A 261 -16.49 13.35 -7.31
N THR A 262 -16.26 12.13 -6.84
CA THR A 262 -16.92 11.58 -5.67
C THR A 262 -15.95 10.74 -4.85
N THR A 263 -16.39 10.26 -3.69
CA THR A 263 -15.55 9.43 -2.82
C THR A 263 -16.21 8.11 -2.47
N ARG A 264 -15.42 7.04 -2.41
CA ARG A 264 -15.89 5.74 -1.93
C ARG A 264 -16.31 5.75 -0.45
N TYR A 265 -15.90 6.78 0.29
CA TYR A 265 -16.04 6.88 1.74
C TYR A 265 -17.36 7.54 2.19
N SER A 266 -18.23 7.94 1.27
CA SER A 266 -19.56 8.49 1.57
C SER A 266 -20.62 7.97 0.60
N THR A 267 -21.56 7.18 1.11
CA THR A 267 -22.68 6.66 0.31
C THR A 267 -23.59 7.78 -0.18
N VAL A 268 -23.79 8.83 0.63
CA VAL A 268 -24.56 10.02 0.24
C VAL A 268 -23.93 10.69 -0.97
N LEU A 269 -22.61 10.95 -0.92
CA LEU A 269 -21.91 11.57 -2.05
C LEU A 269 -21.95 10.68 -3.30
N GLN A 270 -21.82 9.36 -3.16
CA GLN A 270 -21.92 8.43 -4.31
C GLN A 270 -23.30 8.49 -4.97
N HIS A 271 -24.38 8.44 -4.18
CA HIS A 271 -25.74 8.50 -4.72
C HIS A 271 -26.04 9.86 -5.36
N SER A 272 -25.65 10.95 -4.70
CA SER A 272 -25.82 12.30 -5.24
C SER A 272 -25.02 12.51 -6.52
N THR A 273 -23.75 12.09 -6.57
CA THR A 273 -22.94 12.17 -7.80
C THR A 273 -23.53 11.33 -8.93
N ARG A 274 -24.02 10.12 -8.64
CA ARG A 274 -24.68 9.27 -9.64
C ARG A 274 -25.94 9.94 -10.20
N PHE A 275 -26.77 10.50 -9.33
CA PHE A 275 -27.99 11.21 -9.75
C PHE A 275 -27.67 12.43 -10.63
N LEU A 276 -26.61 13.18 -10.31
CA LEU A 276 -26.13 14.28 -11.14
C LEU A 276 -25.65 13.78 -12.51
N ALA A 277 -24.87 12.69 -12.54
CA ALA A 277 -24.42 12.09 -13.79
C ALA A 277 -25.60 11.68 -14.68
N GLU A 278 -26.60 10.97 -14.13
CA GLU A 278 -27.83 10.61 -14.85
C GLU A 278 -28.62 11.85 -15.32
N GLY A 279 -28.58 12.94 -14.56
CA GLY A 279 -29.14 14.23 -14.96
C GLY A 279 -28.46 14.81 -16.20
N PHE A 280 -27.13 14.85 -16.21
CA PHE A 280 -26.33 15.33 -17.34
C PHE A 280 -26.51 14.44 -18.58
N GLU A 281 -26.51 13.12 -18.41
CA GLU A 281 -26.72 12.18 -19.52
C GLU A 281 -28.09 12.35 -20.19
N ARG A 282 -29.15 12.61 -19.40
CA ARG A 282 -30.50 12.86 -19.95
C ARG A 282 -30.59 14.10 -20.83
N VAL A 283 -29.70 15.08 -20.64
CA VAL A 283 -29.63 16.27 -21.51
C VAL A 283 -28.59 16.13 -22.62
N GLY A 284 -28.01 14.93 -22.78
CA GLY A 284 -27.10 14.55 -23.86
C GLY A 284 -25.62 14.49 -23.47
N CYS A 285 -25.23 15.08 -22.34
CA CYS A 285 -23.83 15.22 -21.95
C CYS A 285 -23.14 13.87 -21.73
N ALA A 286 -21.86 13.79 -22.08
CA ALA A 286 -21.00 12.67 -21.67
C ALA A 286 -20.52 12.88 -20.23
N THR A 287 -20.64 11.87 -19.38
CA THR A 287 -20.17 11.96 -17.99
C THR A 287 -18.98 11.04 -17.72
N HIS A 288 -18.15 11.42 -16.76
CA HIS A 288 -17.10 10.56 -16.20
C HIS A 288 -17.05 10.74 -14.69
N VAL A 289 -17.42 9.70 -13.95
CA VAL A 289 -17.40 9.71 -12.49
C VAL A 289 -16.06 9.17 -11.99
N VAL A 290 -15.33 9.98 -11.24
CA VAL A 290 -14.02 9.62 -10.66
C VAL A 290 -14.20 9.35 -9.17
N SER A 291 -13.85 8.13 -8.74
CA SER A 291 -13.89 7.67 -7.34
C SER A 291 -12.71 6.71 -7.07
N GLU A 292 -12.37 6.48 -5.81
CA GLU A 292 -11.33 5.53 -5.40
C GLU A 292 -11.83 4.08 -5.49
N ASP A 293 -11.03 3.17 -6.06
CA ASP A 293 -11.46 1.79 -6.30
C ASP A 293 -11.24 0.91 -5.06
N LYS A 294 -10.28 1.29 -4.20
CA LYS A 294 -9.88 0.55 -3.00
C LYS A 294 -9.88 1.43 -1.74
N PRO A 295 -10.05 0.85 -0.53
CA PRO A 295 -10.13 1.63 0.72
C PRO A 295 -8.80 2.26 1.16
N TRP A 296 -7.69 1.91 0.50
CA TRP A 296 -6.37 2.49 0.74
C TRP A 296 -5.92 3.47 -0.37
N GLU A 297 -6.74 3.65 -1.41
CA GLU A 297 -6.49 4.61 -2.50
C GLU A 297 -7.02 6.01 -2.19
N GLN A 298 -6.50 6.99 -2.92
CA GLN A 298 -6.85 8.41 -2.79
C GLN A 298 -6.90 9.11 -4.14
N HIS A 299 -7.65 10.20 -4.18
CA HIS A 299 -7.55 11.19 -5.25
C HIS A 299 -6.25 11.96 -5.15
N LEU A 300 -5.27 11.56 -5.96
CA LEU A 300 -3.99 12.26 -6.04
C LEU A 300 -4.02 13.31 -7.15
N ILE A 301 -3.22 14.35 -7.01
CA ILE A 301 -3.08 15.41 -8.02
C ILE A 301 -2.70 14.81 -9.39
N ALA A 302 -1.74 13.88 -9.40
CA ALA A 302 -1.25 13.28 -10.63
C ALA A 302 -2.33 12.41 -11.33
N SER A 303 -3.08 11.62 -10.56
CA SER A 303 -4.19 10.81 -11.09
C SER A 303 -5.33 11.69 -11.61
N LEU A 304 -5.73 12.73 -10.87
CA LEU A 304 -6.78 13.67 -11.31
C LEU A 304 -6.38 14.45 -12.58
N LEU A 305 -5.12 14.85 -12.71
CA LEU A 305 -4.60 15.43 -13.95
C LEU A 305 -4.68 14.42 -15.10
N GLY A 306 -4.35 13.14 -14.85
CA GLY A 306 -4.46 12.07 -15.85
C GLY A 306 -5.90 11.81 -16.28
N GLU A 307 -6.85 11.78 -15.35
CA GLU A 307 -8.29 11.70 -15.67
C GLU A 307 -8.72 12.91 -16.51
N THR A 308 -8.24 14.11 -16.16
CA THR A 308 -8.53 15.34 -16.93
C THR A 308 -7.94 15.29 -18.33
N GLU A 309 -6.71 14.80 -18.51
CA GLU A 309 -6.09 14.64 -19.83
C GLU A 309 -6.83 13.61 -20.70
N ARG A 310 -7.22 12.46 -20.13
CA ARG A 310 -7.92 11.39 -20.86
C ARG A 310 -9.35 11.79 -21.20
N PHE A 311 -10.06 12.40 -20.26
CA PHE A 311 -11.47 12.72 -20.42
C PHE A 311 -11.71 14.13 -20.96
N THR A 312 -10.73 15.02 -20.99
CA THR A 312 -10.87 16.39 -21.54
C THR A 312 -12.19 17.09 -21.13
N PRO A 313 -12.52 17.17 -19.83
CA PRO A 313 -13.80 17.71 -19.38
C PRO A 313 -14.00 19.17 -19.78
N ASP A 314 -15.25 19.53 -20.01
CA ASP A 314 -15.74 20.90 -20.19
C ASP A 314 -16.27 21.50 -18.89
N LEU A 315 -16.69 20.65 -17.95
CA LEU A 315 -17.15 21.01 -16.61
C LEU A 315 -16.60 20.01 -15.60
N ILE A 316 -16.17 20.51 -14.44
CA ILE A 316 -15.89 19.67 -13.27
C ILE A 316 -16.92 19.96 -12.20
N VAL A 317 -17.51 18.90 -11.66
CA VAL A 317 -18.47 18.98 -10.56
C VAL A 317 -17.93 18.20 -9.37
N GLN A 318 -17.94 18.83 -8.19
CA GLN A 318 -17.62 18.17 -6.93
C GLN A 318 -18.61 18.61 -5.86
N ILE A 319 -19.06 17.68 -5.04
CA ILE A 319 -19.94 17.97 -3.91
C ILE A 319 -19.08 18.17 -2.67
N ASP A 320 -19.40 19.16 -1.84
CA ASP A 320 -18.81 19.41 -0.51
C ASP A 320 -17.30 19.76 -0.50
N HIS A 321 -16.73 20.09 -1.66
CA HIS A 321 -15.33 20.50 -1.77
C HIS A 321 -15.15 21.64 -2.76
N HIS A 322 -14.57 22.73 -2.28
CA HIS A 322 -14.26 23.88 -3.11
C HIS A 322 -12.95 23.67 -3.88
N ARG A 323 -12.89 24.24 -5.08
CA ARG A 323 -11.70 24.24 -5.94
C ARG A 323 -10.41 24.68 -5.23
N HIS A 324 -10.52 25.64 -4.30
CA HIS A 324 -9.35 26.20 -3.62
C HIS A 324 -8.71 25.25 -2.59
N GLU A 325 -9.38 24.16 -2.22
CA GLU A 325 -8.83 23.12 -1.35
C GLU A 325 -7.75 22.30 -2.07
N THR A 326 -7.77 22.29 -3.41
CA THR A 326 -6.83 21.57 -4.26
C THR A 326 -6.22 22.49 -5.33
N PRO A 327 -5.43 23.50 -4.93
CA PRO A 327 -4.96 24.54 -5.85
C PRO A 327 -4.07 23.95 -6.96
N GLY A 328 -4.39 24.34 -8.20
CA GLY A 328 -3.65 23.93 -9.39
C GLY A 328 -3.84 22.47 -9.81
N VAL A 329 -4.82 21.75 -9.26
CA VAL A 329 -5.16 20.41 -9.79
C VAL A 329 -5.84 20.52 -11.15
N PHE A 330 -6.75 21.47 -11.33
CA PHE A 330 -7.48 21.66 -12.59
C PHE A 330 -7.09 22.98 -13.28
N PRO A 331 -7.01 23.03 -14.62
CA PRO A 331 -6.77 24.27 -15.36
C PRO A 331 -7.83 25.33 -15.06
N ASP A 332 -7.44 26.58 -14.83
CA ASP A 332 -8.35 27.68 -14.46
C ASP A 332 -9.45 27.97 -15.47
N GLN A 333 -9.24 27.55 -16.72
CA GLN A 333 -10.19 27.71 -17.82
C GLN A 333 -11.28 26.63 -17.82
N ILE A 334 -11.22 25.63 -16.95
CA ILE A 334 -12.32 24.66 -16.77
C ILE A 334 -13.22 25.15 -15.64
N PRO A 335 -14.50 25.44 -15.92
CA PRO A 335 -15.50 25.70 -14.89
C PRO A 335 -15.53 24.59 -13.85
N PHE A 336 -15.55 25.00 -12.59
CA PHE A 336 -15.62 24.11 -11.45
C PHE A 336 -16.85 24.49 -10.63
N VAL A 337 -17.80 23.56 -10.52
CA VAL A 337 -19.02 23.74 -9.74
C VAL A 337 -18.90 22.93 -8.46
N CYS A 338 -18.95 23.64 -7.33
CA CYS A 338 -19.14 23.05 -6.02
C CYS A 338 -20.63 23.07 -5.67
N ILE A 339 -21.18 21.92 -5.28
CA ILE A 339 -22.53 21.81 -4.72
C ILE A 339 -22.38 21.58 -3.23
N VAL A 340 -22.95 22.48 -2.43
CA VAL A 340 -22.87 22.48 -0.96
C VAL A 340 -24.17 21.98 -0.35
#